data_AF-A0A2I0EV47-F1
#
_entry.id   AF-A0A2I0EV47-F1
#
_cell.length_a   1.000
_cell.length_b   1.000
_cell.length_c   1.000
_cell.angle_alpha   90.00
_cell.angle_beta   90.00
_cell.angle_gamma   90.00
#
_symmetry.space_group_name_H-M   'P 1'
#
loop_
_entity.id
_entity.type
_entity.pdbx_description
1 polymer ?
#
loop_
_entity_poly.entity_id
_entity_poly.type
_entity_poly.pdbx_seq_one_letter_code
_entity_poly.pdbx_strand_id
1 'polypeptide(L)'
;MNVIENLQKEKSEKSRAEDIIEGISLSIVFIGIGTALYFVPTFFYFEILTVIVGVVSLVVGIIILSIELSKMGGKNIGFDDLGLGLGFLIVWSFIYFYFPYTWLNFISIFILFFGMYGFVSGFLKLVYGFLKENDSKSEIFVKIGLIILQIVGFISAVLTIVSALN
;
A
#
# COMPACT_ATOMS: atom_id res chain seq x y z
N MET A 1 17.47 -9.34 36.23
CA MET A 1 17.41 -8.49 35.03
C MET A 1 18.12 -7.19 35.36
N ASN A 2 19.21 -6.90 34.66
CA ASN A 2 20.13 -5.83 35.02
C ASN A 2 19.56 -4.47 34.55
N VAL A 3 19.77 -3.38 35.28
CA VAL A 3 19.24 -2.04 34.90
C VAL A 3 19.67 -1.64 33.48
N ILE A 4 20.87 -2.06 33.08
CA ILE A 4 21.44 -1.84 31.74
C ILE A 4 20.65 -2.59 30.65
N GLU A 5 20.18 -3.81 30.90
CA GLU A 5 19.38 -4.58 29.94
C GLU A 5 18.02 -3.92 29.70
N ASN A 6 17.39 -3.37 30.75
CA ASN A 6 16.12 -2.66 30.62
C ASN A 6 16.28 -1.38 29.78
N LEU A 7 17.33 -0.59 30.03
CA LEU A 7 17.61 0.63 29.26
C LEU A 7 17.92 0.33 27.79
N GLN A 8 18.62 -0.76 27.50
CA GLN A 8 18.89 -1.20 26.12
C GLN A 8 17.61 -1.65 25.41
N LYS A 9 16.75 -2.40 26.11
CA LYS A 9 15.47 -2.84 25.57
C LYS A 9 14.54 -1.67 25.24
N GLU A 10 14.40 -0.73 26.17
CA GLU A 10 13.57 0.47 26.01
C GLU A 10 14.07 1.36 24.86
N LYS A 11 15.39 1.52 24.73
CA LYS A 11 15.99 2.23 23.58
C LYS A 11 15.71 1.51 22.26
N SER A 12 15.76 0.19 22.23
CA SER A 12 15.49 -0.59 21.01
C SER A 12 14.01 -0.53 20.59
N GLU A 13 13.08 -0.57 21.56
CA GLU A 13 11.64 -0.47 21.29
C GLU A 13 11.26 0.92 20.80
N LYS A 14 11.86 1.97 21.39
CA LYS A 14 11.67 3.34 20.94
C LYS A 14 12.19 3.55 19.50
N SER A 15 13.40 3.06 19.20
CA SER A 15 13.97 3.14 17.85
C SER A 15 13.08 2.42 16.82
N ARG A 16 12.56 1.24 17.15
CA ARG A 16 11.64 0.50 16.28
C ARG A 16 10.33 1.27 16.03
N ALA A 17 9.79 1.92 17.06
CA ALA A 17 8.58 2.72 16.93
C ALA A 17 8.81 3.95 16.03
N GLU A 18 9.95 4.63 16.18
CA GLU A 18 10.35 5.76 15.33
C GLU A 18 10.48 5.34 13.86
N ASP A 19 11.14 4.22 13.57
CA ASP A 19 11.29 3.68 12.20
C ASP A 19 9.94 3.38 11.54
N ILE A 20 8.99 2.78 12.29
CA ILE A 20 7.64 2.48 11.78
C ILE A 20 6.87 3.77 11.48
N ILE A 21 6.96 4.76 12.38
CA ILE A 21 6.31 6.06 12.22
C ILE A 21 6.84 6.78 10.98
N GLU A 22 8.16 6.74 10.75
CA GLU A 22 8.79 7.34 9.58
C GLU A 22 8.28 6.71 8.28
N GLY A 23 8.25 5.37 8.20
CA GLY A 23 7.76 4.66 7.02
C GLY A 23 6.25 4.87 6.76
N ILE A 24 5.41 4.90 7.80
CA ILE A 24 3.98 5.23 7.67
C ILE A 24 3.82 6.68 7.19
N SER A 25 4.59 7.62 7.74
CA SER A 25 4.55 9.03 7.34
C SER A 25 4.92 9.18 5.86
N LEU A 26 5.99 8.52 5.42
CA LEU A 26 6.42 8.52 4.02
C LEU A 26 5.33 7.95 3.10
N SER A 27 4.67 6.87 3.53
CA SER A 27 3.56 6.27 2.80
C SER A 27 2.39 7.22 2.62
N ILE A 28 1.99 7.91 3.71
CA ILE A 28 0.92 8.91 3.69
C ILE A 28 1.27 10.06 2.74
N VAL A 29 2.52 10.52 2.73
CA VAL A 29 2.98 11.56 1.80
C VAL A 29 2.85 11.11 0.35
N PHE A 30 3.30 9.90 0.01
CA PHE A 30 3.18 9.37 -1.35
C PHE A 30 1.73 9.18 -1.79
N ILE A 31 0.87 8.64 -0.92
CA ILE A 31 -0.56 8.50 -1.18
C ILE A 31 -1.21 9.88 -1.37
N GLY A 32 -0.85 10.84 -0.51
CA GLY A 32 -1.32 12.22 -0.57
C GLY A 32 -0.92 12.92 -1.87
N ILE A 33 0.34 12.80 -2.28
CA ILE A 33 0.83 13.35 -3.56
C ILE A 33 0.06 12.74 -4.74
N GLY A 34 -0.03 11.40 -4.81
CA GLY A 34 -0.71 10.77 -5.93
C GLY A 34 -2.21 11.09 -5.97
N THR A 35 -2.86 11.21 -4.81
CA THR A 35 -4.25 11.67 -4.70
C THR A 35 -4.38 13.15 -5.06
N ALA A 36 -3.42 14.01 -4.74
CA ALA A 36 -3.45 15.42 -5.17
C ALA A 36 -3.33 15.55 -6.69
N LEU A 37 -2.46 14.74 -7.31
CA LEU A 37 -2.29 14.72 -8.77
C LEU A 37 -3.52 14.19 -9.51
N TYR A 38 -4.33 13.35 -8.88
CA TYR A 38 -5.66 12.98 -9.38
C TYR A 38 -6.57 14.21 -9.55
N PHE A 39 -6.62 15.09 -8.54
CA PHE A 39 -7.47 16.28 -8.57
C PHE A 39 -6.92 17.41 -9.44
N VAL A 40 -5.64 17.36 -9.79
CA VAL A 40 -4.96 18.37 -10.62
C VAL A 40 -4.27 17.66 -11.80
N PRO A 41 -5.04 17.11 -12.77
CA PRO A 41 -4.49 16.26 -13.85
C PRO A 41 -3.53 17.00 -14.79
N THR A 42 -3.50 18.33 -14.77
CA THR A 42 -2.61 19.16 -15.58
C THR A 42 -1.43 19.74 -14.80
N PHE A 43 -1.10 19.20 -13.62
CA PHE A 43 -0.03 19.71 -12.76
C PHE A 43 1.31 19.88 -13.48
N PHE A 44 1.70 18.91 -14.33
CA PHE A 44 2.92 18.98 -15.13
C PHE A 44 2.71 19.54 -16.55
N TYR A 45 1.58 20.19 -16.82
CA TYR A 45 1.10 20.60 -18.16
C TYR A 45 0.82 19.45 -19.13
N PHE A 46 1.45 18.28 -18.94
CA PHE A 46 1.19 17.05 -19.66
C PHE A 46 0.38 16.10 -18.79
N GLU A 47 -0.84 15.79 -19.22
CA GLU A 47 -1.78 14.93 -18.48
C GLU A 47 -1.21 13.53 -18.26
N ILE A 48 -0.68 12.91 -19.32
CA ILE A 48 -0.06 11.58 -19.24
C ILE A 48 1.08 11.53 -18.21
N LEU A 49 1.89 12.58 -18.13
CA LEU A 49 3.01 12.64 -17.18
C LEU A 49 2.47 12.76 -15.74
N THR A 50 1.44 13.58 -15.54
CA THR A 50 0.78 13.74 -14.24
C THR A 50 0.16 12.42 -13.76
N VAL A 51 -0.48 11.68 -14.66
CA VAL A 51 -1.04 10.36 -14.38
C VAL A 51 0.06 9.36 -14.00
N ILE A 52 1.14 9.27 -14.80
CA ILE A 52 2.24 8.34 -14.52
C ILE A 52 2.84 8.63 -13.14
N VAL A 53 3.15 9.89 -12.84
CA VAL A 53 3.72 10.27 -11.53
C VAL A 53 2.73 10.01 -10.40
N GLY A 54 1.44 10.28 -10.62
CA GLY A 54 0.38 10.02 -9.64
C GLY A 54 0.23 8.53 -9.32
N VAL A 55 0.14 7.69 -10.35
CA VAL A 55 0.03 6.23 -10.23
C VAL A 55 1.26 5.65 -9.55
N VAL A 56 2.47 6.05 -9.97
CA VAL A 56 3.72 5.60 -9.33
C VAL A 56 3.75 5.99 -7.86
N SER A 57 3.37 7.23 -7.53
CA SER A 57 3.30 7.69 -6.14
C SER A 57 2.33 6.84 -5.31
N LEU A 58 1.15 6.51 -5.85
CA LEU A 58 0.17 5.66 -5.16
C LEU A 58 0.69 4.23 -4.96
N VAL A 59 1.28 3.63 -5.99
CA VAL A 59 1.86 2.27 -5.89
C VAL A 59 2.95 2.23 -4.83
N VAL A 60 3.89 3.19 -4.85
CA VAL A 60 4.97 3.27 -3.86
C VAL A 60 4.39 3.47 -2.46
N GLY A 61 3.46 4.41 -2.30
CA GLY A 61 2.82 4.68 -1.01
C GLY A 61 2.09 3.46 -0.43
N ILE A 62 1.36 2.71 -1.25
CA ILE A 62 0.68 1.47 -0.83
C ILE A 62 1.70 0.41 -0.43
N ILE A 63 2.74 0.18 -1.22
CA ILE A 63 3.75 -0.85 -0.94
C ILE A 63 4.51 -0.54 0.37
N ILE A 64 4.97 0.70 0.56
CA ILE A 64 5.66 1.10 1.80
C ILE A 64 4.72 0.91 2.99
N LEU A 65 3.46 1.36 2.90
CA LEU A 65 2.50 1.23 3.99
C LEU A 65 2.31 -0.23 4.40
N SER A 66 2.28 -1.11 3.42
CA SER A 66 2.09 -2.55 3.58
C SER A 66 3.26 -3.22 4.29
N ILE A 67 4.49 -2.82 3.94
CA ILE A 67 5.70 -3.28 4.59
C ILE A 67 5.72 -2.83 6.05
N GLU A 68 5.43 -1.56 6.33
CA GLU A 68 5.43 -1.02 7.69
C GLU A 68 4.33 -1.62 8.57
N LEU A 69 3.15 -1.85 8.01
CA LEU A 69 2.06 -2.54 8.68
C LEU A 69 2.43 -3.97 9.08
N SER A 70 3.15 -4.68 8.21
CA SER A 70 3.67 -6.01 8.51
C SER A 70 4.64 -5.98 9.70
N LYS A 71 5.51 -4.96 9.77
CA LYS A 71 6.42 -4.76 10.92
C LYS A 71 5.66 -4.46 12.22
N MET A 72 4.56 -3.72 12.15
CA MET A 72 3.77 -3.33 13.31
C MET A 72 3.00 -4.53 13.89
N GLY A 73 2.53 -5.43 13.04
CA GLY A 73 1.82 -6.63 13.44
C GLY A 73 2.71 -7.76 14.02
N GLY A 74 4.03 -7.68 13.91
CA GLY A 74 4.97 -8.64 14.55
C GLY A 74 4.98 -10.07 13.99
N LYS A 75 3.94 -10.49 13.25
CA LYS A 75 3.86 -11.72 12.45
C LYS A 75 3.34 -11.41 11.05
N ASN A 76 3.49 -12.39 10.15
CA ASN A 76 3.04 -12.34 8.76
C ASN A 76 1.50 -12.30 8.66
N ILE A 77 0.91 -11.17 9.06
CA ILE A 77 -0.53 -10.91 9.13
C ILE A 77 -1.10 -10.61 7.72
N GLY A 78 -0.26 -10.64 6.68
CA GLY A 78 -0.70 -10.54 5.29
C GLY A 78 -0.83 -9.11 4.76
N PHE A 79 -0.40 -8.10 5.54
CA PHE A 79 -0.35 -6.72 5.07
C PHE A 79 0.58 -6.54 3.87
N ASP A 80 1.72 -7.21 3.90
CA ASP A 80 2.72 -7.26 2.83
C ASP A 80 2.15 -7.85 1.53
N ASP A 81 1.51 -9.02 1.64
CA ASP A 81 0.88 -9.70 0.51
C ASP A 81 -0.28 -8.89 -0.07
N LEU A 82 -1.12 -8.31 0.79
CA LEU A 82 -2.24 -7.46 0.37
C LEU A 82 -1.73 -6.24 -0.38
N GLY A 83 -0.71 -5.58 0.18
CA GLY A 83 -0.05 -4.43 -0.42
C GLY A 83 0.55 -4.67 -1.79
N LEU A 84 1.35 -5.73 -1.90
CA LEU A 84 1.93 -6.16 -3.16
C LEU A 84 0.84 -6.54 -4.17
N GLY A 85 -0.21 -7.23 -3.71
CA GLY A 85 -1.38 -7.54 -4.51
C GLY A 85 -2.04 -6.29 -5.10
N LEU A 86 -2.36 -5.31 -4.25
CA LEU A 86 -2.92 -4.02 -4.66
C LEU A 86 -2.00 -3.27 -5.61
N GLY A 87 -0.69 -3.24 -5.33
CA GLY A 87 0.32 -2.63 -6.21
C GLY A 87 0.31 -3.25 -7.61
N PHE A 88 0.32 -4.58 -7.71
CA PHE A 88 0.23 -5.28 -9.00
C PHE A 88 -1.10 -5.04 -9.70
N LEU A 89 -2.22 -4.98 -8.97
CA LEU A 89 -3.53 -4.67 -9.56
C LEU A 89 -3.56 -3.25 -10.15
N ILE A 90 -2.91 -2.28 -9.50
CA ILE A 90 -2.78 -0.91 -10.05
C ILE A 90 -1.93 -0.91 -11.31
N VAL A 91 -0.78 -1.60 -11.30
CA VAL A 91 0.09 -1.72 -12.47
C VAL A 91 -0.63 -2.41 -13.63
N TRP A 92 -1.35 -3.49 -13.35
CA TRP A 92 -2.20 -4.15 -14.35
C TRP A 92 -3.26 -3.20 -14.91
N SER A 93 -3.98 -2.48 -14.05
CA SER A 93 -5.01 -1.53 -14.46
C SER A 93 -4.41 -0.47 -15.40
N PHE A 94 -3.26 0.09 -15.02
CA PHE A 94 -2.56 1.07 -15.84
C PHE A 94 -2.21 0.52 -17.22
N ILE A 95 -1.64 -0.68 -17.30
CA ILE A 95 -1.29 -1.32 -18.59
C ILE A 95 -2.54 -1.55 -19.44
N TYR A 96 -3.59 -2.12 -18.85
CA TYR A 96 -4.82 -2.48 -19.56
C TYR A 96 -5.54 -1.25 -20.14
N PHE A 97 -5.58 -0.15 -19.40
CA PHE A 97 -6.31 1.06 -19.80
C PHE A 97 -5.52 1.97 -20.75
N TYR A 98 -4.19 2.08 -20.62
CA TYR A 98 -3.39 3.01 -21.43
C TYR A 98 -2.77 2.41 -22.69
N PHE A 99 -2.56 1.10 -22.74
CA PHE A 99 -1.85 0.47 -23.85
C PHE A 99 -2.81 -0.39 -24.69
N PRO A 100 -3.25 0.09 -25.87
CA PRO A 100 -4.21 -0.61 -26.73
C PRO A 100 -3.56 -1.76 -27.53
N TYR A 101 -2.52 -2.40 -26.99
CA TYR A 101 -1.77 -3.45 -27.67
C TYR A 101 -2.13 -4.82 -27.12
N THR A 102 -2.68 -5.68 -27.96
CA THR A 102 -3.12 -7.03 -27.57
C THR A 102 -2.01 -7.88 -26.94
N TRP A 103 -0.78 -7.73 -27.40
CA TRP A 103 0.37 -8.47 -26.85
C TRP A 103 0.71 -8.02 -25.41
N LEU A 104 0.52 -6.74 -25.07
CA LEU A 104 0.68 -6.26 -23.69
C LEU A 104 -0.43 -6.80 -22.79
N ASN A 105 -1.64 -7.01 -23.31
CA ASN A 105 -2.72 -7.66 -22.56
C ASN A 105 -2.41 -9.12 -22.20
N PHE A 106 -1.74 -9.86 -23.09
CA PHE A 106 -1.28 -11.22 -22.78
C PHE A 106 -0.23 -11.23 -21.66
N ILE A 107 0.70 -10.27 -21.65
CA ILE A 107 1.70 -10.15 -20.59
C ILE A 107 1.05 -9.67 -19.29
N SER A 108 0.10 -8.73 -19.37
CA SER A 108 -0.57 -8.15 -18.21
C SER A 108 -1.44 -9.16 -17.48
N ILE A 109 -1.92 -10.23 -18.13
CA ILE A 109 -2.58 -11.36 -17.46
C ILE A 109 -1.71 -11.96 -16.36
N PHE A 110 -0.39 -12.10 -16.57
CA PHE A 110 0.49 -12.61 -15.50
C PHE A 110 0.55 -11.65 -14.32
N ILE A 111 0.60 -10.34 -14.58
CA ILE A 111 0.57 -9.31 -13.54
C ILE A 111 -0.76 -9.36 -12.79
N LEU A 112 -1.88 -9.53 -13.49
CA LEU A 112 -3.20 -9.73 -12.89
C LEU A 112 -3.24 -10.97 -11.99
N PHE A 113 -2.67 -12.08 -12.44
CA PHE A 113 -2.59 -13.31 -11.63
C PHE A 113 -1.83 -13.07 -10.32
N PHE A 114 -0.65 -12.44 -10.37
CA PHE A 114 0.11 -12.11 -9.16
C PHE A 114 -0.62 -11.11 -8.26
N GLY A 115 -1.26 -10.09 -8.85
CA GLY A 115 -2.06 -9.11 -8.12
C GLY A 115 -3.24 -9.74 -7.38
N MET A 116 -4.01 -10.59 -8.07
CA MET A 116 -5.13 -11.32 -7.49
C MET A 116 -4.66 -12.31 -6.42
N TYR A 117 -3.58 -13.05 -6.67
CA TYR A 117 -3.03 -13.99 -5.69
C TYR A 117 -2.55 -13.26 -4.42
N GLY A 118 -1.79 -12.17 -4.56
CA GLY A 118 -1.33 -11.36 -3.43
C GLY A 118 -2.50 -10.76 -2.65
N PHE A 119 -3.50 -10.21 -3.36
CA PHE A 119 -4.69 -9.64 -2.74
C PHE A 119 -5.47 -10.68 -1.93
N VAL A 120 -5.80 -11.82 -2.53
CA VAL A 120 -6.57 -12.88 -1.86
C VAL A 120 -5.78 -13.49 -0.71
N SER A 121 -4.50 -13.80 -0.91
CA SER A 121 -3.68 -14.40 0.14
C SER A 121 -3.44 -13.44 1.31
N GLY A 122 -3.17 -12.17 1.03
CA GLY A 122 -3.04 -11.12 2.03
C GLY A 122 -4.34 -10.88 2.80
N PHE A 123 -5.46 -10.79 2.10
CA PHE A 123 -6.77 -10.63 2.74
C PHE A 123 -7.12 -11.79 3.68
N LEU A 124 -6.91 -13.05 3.25
CA LEU A 124 -7.16 -14.22 4.08
C LEU A 124 -6.25 -14.27 5.31
N LYS A 125 -4.96 -13.93 5.15
CA LYS A 125 -4.01 -13.83 6.25
C LYS A 125 -4.40 -12.73 7.24
N LEU A 126 -4.91 -11.59 6.76
CA LEU A 126 -5.41 -10.50 7.60
C LEU A 126 -6.57 -10.95 8.45
N VAL A 127 -7.60 -11.55 7.82
CA VAL A 127 -8.76 -12.09 8.53
C VAL A 127 -8.34 -13.12 9.56
N TYR A 128 -7.44 -14.05 9.20
CA TYR A 128 -6.94 -15.06 10.12
C TYR A 128 -6.13 -14.46 11.28
N GLY A 129 -5.30 -13.43 11.02
CA GLY A 129 -4.52 -12.71 12.01
C GLY A 129 -5.41 -12.03 13.06
N PHE A 130 -6.43 -11.30 12.61
CA PHE A 130 -7.39 -10.64 13.49
C PHE A 130 -8.20 -11.62 14.36
N LEU A 131 -8.48 -12.82 13.86
CA LEU A 131 -9.20 -13.83 14.63
C LEU A 131 -8.33 -14.51 15.70
N LYS A 132 -7.00 -14.48 15.54
CA LYS A 132 -6.06 -15.21 16.40
C LYS A 132 -5.33 -14.33 17.40
N GLU A 133 -5.13 -13.05 17.09
CA GLU A 133 -4.47 -12.11 17.97
C GLU A 133 -5.44 -11.58 19.04
N ASN A 134 -5.02 -11.64 20.31
CA ASN A 134 -5.66 -10.92 21.41
C ASN A 134 -5.16 -9.47 21.44
N ASP A 135 -5.33 -8.76 20.33
CA ASP A 135 -4.99 -7.35 20.24
C ASP A 135 -5.89 -6.53 21.18
N SER A 136 -5.34 -5.44 21.72
CA SER A 136 -6.15 -4.44 22.40
C SER A 136 -7.09 -3.76 21.40
N LYS A 137 -8.26 -3.28 21.87
CA LYS A 137 -9.20 -2.54 21.01
C LYS A 137 -8.53 -1.38 20.25
N SER A 138 -7.58 -0.69 20.90
CA SER A 138 -6.86 0.44 20.30
C SER A 138 -6.00 0.01 19.11
N GLU A 139 -5.28 -1.10 19.23
CA GLU A 139 -4.44 -1.63 18.15
C GLU A 139 -5.27 -2.08 16.96
N ILE A 140 -6.42 -2.73 17.20
CA ILE A 140 -7.36 -3.13 16.17
C ILE A 140 -7.87 -1.89 15.40
N PHE A 141 -8.26 -0.83 16.10
CA PHE A 141 -8.74 0.40 15.46
C PHE A 141 -7.68 1.03 14.55
N VAL A 142 -6.43 1.06 14.98
CA VAL A 142 -5.31 1.58 14.17
C VAL A 142 -5.10 0.70 12.93
N LYS A 143 -5.04 -0.63 13.10
CA LYS A 143 -4.88 -1.58 11.98
C LYS A 143 -6.00 -1.42 10.95
N ILE A 144 -7.26 -1.31 11.38
CA ILE A 144 -8.42 -1.10 10.48
C ILE A 144 -8.31 0.22 9.73
N GLY A 145 -7.97 1.32 10.42
CA GLY A 145 -7.82 2.63 9.78
C GLY A 145 -6.76 2.61 8.68
N LEU A 146 -5.68 1.88 8.87
CA LEU A 146 -4.60 1.75 7.89
C LEU A 146 -4.97 0.83 6.71
N ILE A 147 -5.79 -0.21 6.93
CA ILE A 147 -6.38 -1.00 5.82
C ILE A 147 -7.30 -0.13 4.97
N ILE A 148 -8.14 0.68 5.60
CA ILE A 148 -8.99 1.64 4.88
C ILE A 148 -8.12 2.58 4.04
N LEU A 149 -6.99 3.06 4.58
CA LEU A 149 -6.06 3.90 3.84
C LEU A 149 -5.46 3.19 2.61
N GLN A 150 -5.10 1.91 2.71
CA GLN A 150 -4.66 1.12 1.55
C GLN A 150 -5.75 1.00 0.48
N ILE A 151 -6.99 0.72 0.89
CA ILE A 151 -8.14 0.61 -0.02
C ILE A 151 -8.41 1.96 -0.69
N VAL A 152 -8.38 3.06 0.05
CA VAL A 152 -8.54 4.41 -0.49
C VAL A 152 -7.42 4.72 -1.49
N GLY A 153 -6.16 4.43 -1.15
CA GLY A 153 -5.04 4.60 -2.09
C GLY A 153 -5.22 3.80 -3.37
N PHE A 154 -5.69 2.56 -3.27
CA PHE A 154 -6.00 1.72 -4.42
C PHE A 154 -7.11 2.30 -5.30
N ILE A 155 -8.24 2.68 -4.69
CA ILE A 155 -9.37 3.29 -5.40
C ILE A 155 -8.93 4.57 -6.08
N SER A 156 -8.20 5.45 -5.37
CA SER A 156 -7.64 6.67 -5.95
C SER A 156 -6.77 6.36 -7.17
N ALA A 157 -5.92 5.34 -7.11
CA ALA A 157 -5.05 4.99 -8.23
C ALA A 157 -5.85 4.52 -9.46
N VAL A 158 -6.85 3.67 -9.26
CA VAL A 158 -7.74 3.23 -10.34
C VAL A 158 -8.52 4.40 -10.91
N LEU A 159 -9.04 5.30 -10.06
CA LEU A 159 -9.75 6.49 -10.50
C LEU A 159 -8.85 7.43 -11.31
N THR A 160 -7.59 7.64 -10.90
CA THR A 160 -6.61 8.42 -11.67
C THR A 160 -6.35 7.82 -13.05
N ILE A 161 -6.28 6.50 -13.14
CA ILE A 161 -6.09 5.81 -14.42
C ILE A 161 -7.31 6.00 -15.32
N VAL A 162 -8.52 5.82 -14.77
CA VAL A 162 -9.77 5.88 -15.53
C VAL A 162 -10.16 7.32 -15.91
N SER A 163 -9.93 8.29 -15.03
CA SER A 163 -10.31 9.69 -15.29
C SER A 163 -9.56 10.26 -16.49
N ALA A 164 -8.29 9.89 -16.65
CA ALA A 164 -7.46 10.40 -17.74
C ALA A 164 -7.67 9.65 -19.07
N LEU A 165 -8.74 8.85 -19.17
CA LEU A 165 -9.27 8.31 -20.42
C LEU A 165 -10.50 9.08 -20.93
N ASN A 166 -11.11 9.97 -20.12
CA ASN A 166 -12.29 10.76 -20.46
C ASN A 166 -11.95 12.23 -20.64
#